data_AF-A0A1X1YFK5-F1
#
_entry.id   AF-A0A1X1YFK5-F1
#
_cell.length_a   1.000
_cell.length_b   1.000
_cell.length_c   1.000
_cell.angle_alpha   90.00
_cell.angle_beta   90.00
_cell.angle_gamma   90.00
#
_symmetry.space_group_name_H-M   'P 1'
#
loop_
_entity.id
_entity.type
_entity.pdbx_description
1 polymer ?
#
loop_
_entity_poly.entity_id
_entity_poly.type
_entity_poly.pdbx_seq_one_letter_code
_entity_poly.pdbx_strand_id
1 'polypeptide(L)'
;MGRIAWTVGIAVGLLGLLLGTAGTASADEQSYLDYLFSHGWTYHYDVSSATSAIKGGHIICDNIRWNGGPRNGVNPFMAASLDDLMIEAAQHELCPDTVEAPK
;
A
#
# COMPACT_ATOMS: atom_id res chain seq x y z
N MET A 1 0.30 55.44 -26.95
CA MET A 1 -0.42 55.32 -25.66
C MET A 1 -1.64 54.44 -25.88
N GLY A 2 -1.78 53.29 -25.22
CA GLY A 2 -3.05 52.52 -25.28
C GLY A 2 -3.04 50.98 -25.24
N ARG A 3 -2.35 50.37 -24.25
CA ARG A 3 -2.78 49.18 -23.47
C ARG A 3 -3.25 47.88 -24.19
N ILE A 4 -2.32 46.92 -24.23
CA ILE A 4 -2.42 45.47 -23.89
C ILE A 4 -3.83 44.91 -23.55
N ALA A 5 -4.22 43.81 -24.22
CA ALA A 5 -4.90 42.69 -23.56
C ALA A 5 -4.67 41.37 -24.33
N TRP A 6 -4.04 40.45 -23.62
CA TRP A 6 -3.60 39.11 -23.99
C TRP A 6 -4.72 38.12 -23.61
N THR A 7 -4.99 37.08 -24.41
CA THR A 7 -5.35 35.74 -23.91
C THR A 7 -5.27 34.72 -25.03
N VAL A 8 -4.08 34.13 -25.20
CA VAL A 8 -3.90 32.81 -25.78
C VAL A 8 -4.35 31.82 -24.71
N GLY A 9 -5.53 31.23 -24.88
CA GLY A 9 -5.99 30.13 -24.04
C GLY A 9 -5.26 28.85 -24.42
N ILE A 10 -4.13 28.60 -23.76
CA ILE A 10 -3.41 27.32 -23.79
C ILE A 10 -4.28 26.30 -23.04
N ALA A 11 -4.89 25.36 -23.77
CA ALA A 11 -5.48 24.17 -23.20
C ALA A 11 -4.36 23.20 -22.80
N VAL A 12 -3.91 23.28 -21.55
CA VAL A 12 -3.03 22.28 -20.93
C VAL A 12 -3.78 21.69 -19.75
N GLY A 13 -3.78 20.36 -19.68
CA GLY A 13 -3.89 19.70 -18.39
C GLY A 13 -4.66 18.39 -18.39
N LEU A 14 -3.91 17.30 -18.61
CA LEU A 14 -4.10 16.01 -17.93
C LEU A 14 -5.37 15.24 -18.31
N LEU A 15 -5.33 14.58 -19.47
CA LEU A 15 -5.95 13.26 -19.56
C LEU A 15 -5.15 12.35 -18.62
N GLY A 16 -5.75 12.12 -17.45
CA GLY A 16 -5.25 11.27 -16.40
C GLY A 16 -4.78 9.94 -16.97
N LEU A 17 -3.55 9.63 -16.63
CA LEU A 17 -2.86 8.38 -16.85
C LEU A 17 -3.65 7.26 -16.16
N LEU A 18 -4.68 6.71 -16.82
CA LEU A 18 -5.30 5.42 -16.49
C LEU A 18 -4.36 4.28 -16.90
N LEU A 19 -3.08 4.41 -16.58
CA LEU A 19 -2.18 3.26 -16.53
C LEU A 19 -2.53 2.60 -15.20
N GLY A 20 -3.17 1.42 -15.28
CA GLY A 20 -3.20 0.50 -14.17
C GLY A 20 -1.78 0.31 -13.69
N THR A 21 -1.42 1.02 -12.62
CA THR A 21 -0.16 0.87 -11.96
C THR A 21 -0.28 -0.44 -11.20
N ALA A 22 0.12 -1.53 -11.83
CA ALA A 22 1.02 -2.44 -11.14
C ALA A 22 2.23 -1.58 -10.75
N GLY A 23 2.06 -0.83 -9.65
CA GLY A 23 3.03 0.12 -9.14
C GLY A 23 4.32 -0.65 -8.95
N THR A 24 5.43 0.01 -9.25
CA THR A 24 6.77 -0.50 -8.96
C THR A 24 6.76 -1.11 -7.56
N ALA A 25 6.88 -2.45 -7.44
CA ALA A 25 6.72 -3.15 -6.17
C ALA A 25 7.54 -2.51 -5.04
N SER A 26 8.73 -1.98 -5.35
CA SER A 26 9.57 -1.26 -4.39
C SER A 26 9.06 0.09 -3.90
N ALA A 27 8.27 0.83 -4.68
CA ALA A 27 7.71 2.11 -4.21
C ALA A 27 6.60 1.85 -3.18
N ASP A 28 5.82 0.80 -3.43
CA ASP A 28 4.75 0.38 -2.54
C ASP A 28 5.30 -0.19 -1.23
N GLU A 29 6.33 -1.03 -1.33
CA GLU A 29 7.04 -1.55 -0.16
C GLU A 29 7.64 -0.46 0.72
N GLN A 30 8.19 0.61 0.11
CA GLN A 30 8.70 1.74 0.88
C GLN A 30 7.56 2.55 1.51
N SER A 31 6.47 2.80 0.77
CA SER A 31 5.28 3.49 1.30
C SER A 31 4.64 2.73 2.45
N TYR A 32 4.56 1.40 2.35
CA TYR A 32 4.14 0.49 3.41
C TYR A 32 5.00 0.61 4.67
N LEU A 33 6.33 0.60 4.52
CA LEU A 33 7.23 0.80 5.66
C LEU A 33 7.07 2.19 6.29
N ASP A 34 6.95 3.23 5.46
CA ASP A 34 6.75 4.61 5.92
C ASP A 34 5.40 4.76 6.65
N TYR A 35 4.35 4.09 6.17
CA TYR A 35 3.03 4.02 6.82
C TYR A 35 3.16 3.39 8.21
N LEU A 36 3.80 2.23 8.30
CA LEU A 36 4.03 1.54 9.58
C LEU A 36 4.73 2.47 10.59
N PHE A 37 5.87 3.05 10.20
CA PHE A 37 6.65 3.88 11.13
C PHE A 37 5.93 5.18 11.50
N SER A 38 5.21 5.80 10.58
CA SER A 38 4.44 7.02 10.86
C SER A 38 3.26 6.78 11.81
N HIS A 39 2.76 5.54 11.88
CA HIS A 39 1.69 5.11 12.78
C HIS A 39 2.21 4.47 14.09
N GLY A 40 3.51 4.58 14.35
CA GLY A 40 4.13 4.15 15.61
C GLY A 40 4.47 2.66 15.67
N TRP A 41 4.39 1.94 14.56
CA TRP A 41 4.92 0.58 14.47
C TRP A 41 6.45 0.58 14.63
N THR A 42 6.99 -0.44 15.27
CA THR A 42 8.44 -0.63 15.41
C THR A 42 8.79 -2.09 15.23
N TYR A 43 10.00 -2.36 14.71
CA TYR A 43 10.53 -3.72 14.65
C TYR A 43 10.52 -4.40 16.02
N HIS A 44 10.19 -5.69 16.02
CA HIS A 44 10.14 -6.54 17.21
C HIS A 44 10.78 -7.90 16.93
N TYR A 45 10.78 -8.79 17.92
CA TYR A 45 11.46 -10.09 17.84
C TYR A 45 11.02 -10.91 16.61
N ASP A 46 9.73 -10.94 16.30
CA ASP A 46 9.19 -11.73 15.19
C ASP A 46 9.34 -11.04 13.82
N VAL A 47 9.38 -9.71 13.81
CA VAL A 47 9.57 -8.88 12.61
C VAL A 47 10.70 -7.89 12.87
N SER A 48 11.93 -8.35 12.66
CA SER A 48 13.16 -7.65 13.07
C SER A 48 13.90 -6.92 11.94
N SER A 49 13.34 -6.91 10.73
CA SER A 49 13.95 -6.27 9.56
C SER A 49 12.92 -5.78 8.57
N ALA A 50 13.30 -4.82 7.73
CA ALA A 50 12.48 -4.31 6.62
C ALA A 50 12.01 -5.45 5.71
N THR A 51 12.91 -6.36 5.34
CA THR A 51 12.58 -7.53 4.52
C THR A 51 11.53 -8.42 5.17
N SER A 52 11.63 -8.66 6.48
CA SER A 52 10.62 -9.44 7.21
C SER A 52 9.26 -8.73 7.25
N ALA A 53 9.26 -7.42 7.47
CA ALA A 53 8.03 -6.61 7.51
C ALA A 53 7.32 -6.58 6.16
N ILE A 54 8.07 -6.35 5.08
CA ILE A 54 7.58 -6.38 3.70
C ILE A 54 7.02 -7.77 3.37
N LYS A 55 7.75 -8.84 3.72
CA LYS A 55 7.28 -10.21 3.52
C LYS A 55 5.97 -10.48 4.27
N GLY A 56 5.83 -9.96 5.49
CA GLY A 56 4.59 -10.01 6.25
C GLY A 56 3.42 -9.35 5.52
N GLY A 57 3.64 -8.15 4.97
CA GLY A 57 2.64 -7.43 4.17
C GLY A 57 2.19 -8.22 2.94
N HIS A 58 3.13 -8.79 2.18
CA HIS A 58 2.79 -9.64 1.01
C HIS A 58 2.03 -10.91 1.43
N ILE A 59 2.41 -11.55 2.53
CA ILE A 59 1.68 -12.70 3.08
C ILE A 59 0.23 -12.32 3.43
N ILE A 60 0.01 -11.16 4.04
CA ILE A 60 -1.32 -10.65 4.36
C ILE A 60 -2.17 -10.55 3.09
N CYS A 61 -1.63 -9.90 2.05
CA CYS A 61 -2.32 -9.72 0.78
C CYS A 61 -2.66 -11.05 0.09
N ASP A 62 -1.70 -11.98 0.06
CA ASP A 62 -1.94 -13.32 -0.51
C ASP A 62 -2.98 -14.11 0.30
N ASN A 63 -2.95 -14.02 1.62
CA ASN A 63 -3.93 -14.70 2.47
C ASN A 63 -5.34 -14.12 2.31
N ILE A 64 -5.48 -12.80 2.15
CA ILE A 64 -6.79 -12.20 1.85
C ILE A 64 -7.30 -12.73 0.50
N ARG A 65 -6.44 -12.73 -0.52
CA ARG A 65 -6.82 -13.11 -1.89
C ARG A 65 -7.16 -14.60 -2.02
N TRP A 66 -6.39 -15.47 -1.38
CA TRP A 66 -6.50 -16.93 -1.58
C TRP A 66 -7.16 -17.67 -0.43
N ASN A 67 -7.00 -17.18 0.81
CA ASN A 67 -7.44 -17.86 2.03
C ASN A 67 -8.59 -17.13 2.74
N GLY A 68 -9.08 -16.01 2.18
CA GLY A 68 -10.26 -15.29 2.67
C GLY A 68 -10.05 -14.48 3.96
N GLY A 69 -8.80 -14.23 4.36
CA GLY A 69 -8.51 -13.39 5.53
C GLY A 69 -7.02 -13.20 5.78
N PRO A 70 -6.59 -12.10 6.42
CA PRO A 70 -5.18 -11.68 6.49
C PRO A 70 -4.26 -12.65 7.26
N ARG A 71 -4.81 -13.36 8.24
CA ARG A 71 -4.10 -14.35 9.08
C ARG A 71 -4.38 -15.80 8.68
N ASN A 72 -5.17 -16.02 7.63
CA ASN A 72 -5.58 -17.38 7.23
C ASN A 72 -4.45 -18.09 6.48
N GLY A 73 -4.27 -19.39 6.71
CA GLY A 73 -3.27 -20.19 5.98
C GLY A 73 -1.84 -20.09 6.52
N VAL A 74 -1.61 -19.33 7.60
CA VAL A 74 -0.35 -19.32 8.34
C VAL A 74 -0.48 -20.03 9.69
N ASN A 75 0.63 -20.47 10.25
CA ASN A 75 0.63 -21.07 11.59
C ASN A 75 0.33 -20.01 12.68
N PRO A 76 -0.07 -20.41 13.90
CA PRO A 76 -0.48 -19.46 14.95
C PRO A 76 0.60 -18.47 15.37
N PHE A 77 1.88 -18.86 15.32
CA PHE A 77 3.00 -17.97 15.66
C PHE A 77 3.14 -16.84 14.61
N MET A 78 3.07 -17.19 13.34
CA MET A 78 3.08 -16.21 12.25
C MET A 78 1.82 -15.33 12.28
N ALA A 79 0.65 -15.91 12.56
CA ALA A 79 -0.59 -15.12 12.69
C ALA A 79 -0.47 -14.05 13.79
N ALA A 80 0.23 -14.37 14.89
CA ALA A 80 0.47 -13.42 15.99
C ALA A 80 1.49 -12.33 15.63
N SER A 81 2.44 -12.60 14.73
CA SER A 81 3.39 -11.58 14.25
C SER A 81 2.82 -10.62 13.21
N LEU A 82 1.70 -10.98 12.58
CA LEU A 82 0.97 -10.10 11.65
C LEU A 82 -0.01 -9.25 12.46
N ASP A 83 0.48 -8.17 13.06
CA ASP A 83 -0.35 -7.26 13.86
C ASP A 83 -1.37 -6.47 13.02
N ASP A 84 -2.34 -5.86 13.69
CA ASP A 84 -3.45 -5.18 13.00
C ASP A 84 -2.96 -3.97 12.18
N LEU A 85 -1.88 -3.31 12.59
CA LEU A 85 -1.31 -2.16 11.86
C LEU A 85 -0.58 -2.62 10.60
N MET A 86 0.11 -3.77 10.64
CA MET A 86 0.64 -4.43 9.44
C MET A 86 -0.47 -4.83 8.47
N ILE A 87 -1.61 -5.30 8.99
CA ILE A 87 -2.77 -5.65 8.14
C ILE A 87 -3.36 -4.42 7.47
N GLU A 88 -3.61 -3.36 8.24
CA GLU A 88 -4.13 -2.09 7.74
C GLU A 88 -3.20 -1.47 6.69
N ALA A 89 -1.89 -1.39 7.00
CA ALA A 89 -0.89 -0.84 6.10
C ALA A 89 -0.77 -1.67 4.81
N ALA A 90 -0.80 -3.00 4.89
CA ALA A 90 -0.72 -3.87 3.72
C ALA A 90 -1.97 -3.73 2.85
N GLN A 91 -3.15 -3.61 3.45
CA GLN A 91 -4.39 -3.37 2.73
C GLN A 91 -4.44 -1.99 2.07
N HIS A 92 -3.85 -0.96 2.69
CA HIS A 92 -3.86 0.40 2.16
C HIS A 92 -2.81 0.61 1.07
N GLU A 93 -1.57 0.13 1.30
CA GLU A 93 -0.44 0.34 0.41
C GLU A 93 -0.31 -0.84 -0.58
N LEU A 94 -0.09 -2.07 -0.10
CA LEU A 94 0.31 -3.22 -0.94
C LEU A 94 -0.82 -3.86 -1.75
N CYS A 95 -2.05 -3.90 -1.22
CA CYS A 95 -3.18 -4.56 -1.88
C CYS A 95 -4.52 -3.84 -1.66
N PRO A 96 -4.65 -2.59 -2.15
CA PRO A 96 -5.89 -1.80 -2.04
C PRO A 96 -7.10 -2.46 -2.71
N ASP A 97 -6.87 -3.31 -3.70
CA ASP A 97 -7.91 -4.12 -4.37
C ASP A 97 -8.59 -5.13 -3.44
N THR A 98 -7.98 -5.44 -2.30
CA THR A 98 -8.54 -6.37 -1.32
C THR A 98 -9.55 -5.73 -0.36
N VAL A 99 -9.59 -4.39 -0.29
CA VAL A 99 -10.53 -3.62 0.54
C VAL A 99 -11.83 -3.31 -0.21
N GLU A 100 -11.78 -3.30 -1.55
CA GLU A 100 -12.92 -2.96 -2.43
C GLU A 100 -13.58 -4.17 -3.10
N ALA A 101 -13.73 -5.31 -2.40
CA ALA A 101 -14.63 -6.36 -2.86
C ALA A 101 -15.97 -6.33 -2.09
N PRO A 102 -16.91 -5.41 -2.42
CA PRO A 102 -18.30 -5.66 -2.08
C PRO A 102 -18.74 -6.88 -2.89
N LYS A 103 -19.11 -7.95 -2.19
CA LYS A 103 -20.03 -8.96 -2.72
C LYS A 103 -21.46 -8.49 -2.47
#